data_AF-A0A1X0RCA1-F1
#
_entry.id   AF-A0A1X0RCA1-F1
#
_cell.length_a   1.000
_cell.length_b   1.000
_cell.length_c   1.000
_cell.angle_alpha   90.00
_cell.angle_beta   90.00
_cell.angle_gamma   90.00
#
_symmetry.space_group_name_H-M   'P 1'
#
loop_
_entity.id
_entity.type
_entity.pdbx_description
1 polymer ?
#
loop_
_entity_poly.entity_id
_entity_poly.type
_entity_poly.pdbx_seq_one_letter_code
_entity_poly.pdbx_strand_id
1 'polypeptide(L)'
;MSKHDSLEPDYDPFDSSPMQLAKYLADQHTVRKLKSLHSTHDRNDIRTSTIYLEFMKALRSQTIQPTKHWTYNISPAIESLLTLGPNITITEEQLTVKTCWLLAMAGFLRHSDLSLPTYMPPEKRRSQRIVKTITTHPHYNLLLYPVTAFEACKSRIAYSTRITEHPIFPNQQLHRFFRFIQGYRISIGAERISHRIKQIMVRVAKPAQAPVLKARGLAATLAAQAGVSVDNIVAHGFWPSCDIFEHYYCLSSATSTKFSVSSLDQQPRLRLTKCNVM
;
A
#
# COMPACT_ATOMS: atom_id res chain seq x y z
N MET A 1 -53.70 -8.33 6.35
CA MET A 1 -53.40 -9.71 6.78
C MET A 1 -52.77 -10.43 5.59
N SER A 2 -51.47 -10.23 5.37
CA SER A 2 -50.73 -10.79 4.22
C SER A 2 -50.07 -12.08 4.69
N LYS A 3 -50.47 -13.22 4.12
CA LYS A 3 -49.81 -14.50 4.36
C LYS A 3 -48.38 -14.42 3.82
N HIS A 4 -47.41 -14.70 4.68
CA HIS A 4 -46.07 -15.09 4.29
C HIS A 4 -46.19 -16.45 3.59
N ASP A 5 -46.08 -16.47 2.27
CA ASP A 5 -45.78 -17.70 1.53
C ASP A 5 -44.29 -17.99 1.75
N SER A 6 -44.03 -18.89 2.70
CA SER A 6 -42.75 -19.58 2.79
C SER A 6 -42.64 -20.50 1.57
N LEU A 7 -41.89 -20.08 0.55
CA LEU A 7 -41.48 -20.94 -0.55
C LEU A 7 -40.69 -22.12 0.03
N GLU A 8 -41.25 -23.32 -0.03
CA GLU A 8 -40.48 -24.54 0.16
C GLU A 8 -39.35 -24.59 -0.88
N PRO A 9 -38.12 -24.94 -0.48
CA PRO A 9 -37.02 -24.99 -1.42
C PRO A 9 -37.17 -26.22 -2.35
N ASP A 10 -37.17 -25.96 -3.66
CA ASP A 10 -37.24 -26.92 -4.76
C ASP A 10 -35.90 -27.66 -4.97
N TYR A 11 -35.47 -28.41 -3.95
CA TYR A 11 -34.34 -29.34 -4.05
C TYR A 11 -34.63 -30.65 -3.32
N ASP A 12 -34.30 -31.77 -3.97
CA ASP A 12 -34.36 -33.10 -3.36
C ASP A 12 -33.03 -33.37 -2.63
N PRO A 13 -33.01 -33.48 -1.28
CA PRO A 13 -31.79 -33.71 -0.52
C PRO A 13 -31.16 -35.10 -0.75
N PHE A 14 -31.82 -36.00 -1.49
CA PHE A 14 -31.32 -37.32 -1.85
C PHE A 14 -30.88 -37.43 -3.33
N ASP A 15 -31.04 -36.38 -4.13
CA ASP A 15 -30.52 -36.33 -5.51
C ASP A 15 -29.04 -35.88 -5.51
N SER A 16 -28.15 -36.84 -5.80
CA SER A 16 -26.70 -36.63 -5.92
C SER A 16 -26.27 -35.88 -7.20
N SER A 17 -27.21 -35.37 -8.00
CA SER A 17 -26.88 -34.69 -9.25
C SER A 17 -26.05 -33.41 -9.01
N PRO A 18 -25.05 -33.12 -9.87
CA PRO A 18 -24.22 -31.92 -9.74
C PRO A 18 -25.02 -30.60 -9.72
N MET A 19 -26.21 -30.59 -10.35
CA MET A 19 -27.10 -29.44 -10.41
C MET A 19 -27.79 -29.18 -9.06
N GLN A 20 -28.35 -30.22 -8.43
CA GLN A 20 -28.98 -30.08 -7.12
C GLN A 20 -27.95 -29.73 -6.04
N LEU A 21 -26.74 -30.27 -6.14
CA LEU A 21 -25.66 -29.91 -5.24
C LEU A 21 -25.24 -28.45 -5.37
N ALA A 22 -25.16 -27.92 -6.60
CA ALA A 22 -24.87 -26.51 -6.83
C ALA A 22 -25.97 -25.60 -6.26
N LYS A 23 -27.25 -25.96 -6.44
CA LYS A 23 -28.39 -25.25 -5.83
C LYS A 23 -28.33 -25.27 -4.30
N TYR A 24 -28.10 -26.43 -3.69
CA TYR A 24 -27.97 -26.57 -2.24
C TYR A 24 -26.81 -25.74 -1.65
N LEU A 25 -25.65 -25.73 -2.33
CA LEU A 25 -24.48 -24.94 -1.90
C LEU A 25 -24.68 -23.44 -2.08
N ALA A 26 -25.43 -23.03 -3.11
CA ALA A 26 -25.81 -21.63 -3.33
C ALA A 26 -26.73 -21.12 -2.22
N ASP A 27 -27.65 -21.96 -1.74
CA ASP A 27 -28.62 -21.60 -0.70
C ASP A 27 -28.00 -21.57 0.72
N GLN A 28 -27.08 -22.49 1.03
CA GLN A 28 -26.48 -22.60 2.38
C GLN A 28 -25.25 -21.70 2.63
N HIS A 29 -24.72 -20.99 1.62
CA HIS A 29 -23.49 -20.18 1.70
C HIS A 29 -22.28 -20.87 2.38
N THR A 30 -22.23 -22.21 2.47
CA THR A 30 -21.18 -22.93 3.21
C THR A 30 -20.80 -24.28 2.58
N VAL A 31 -19.49 -24.47 2.39
CA VAL A 31 -18.89 -25.70 1.79
C VAL A 31 -18.65 -26.80 2.84
N ARG A 32 -18.89 -26.53 4.13
CA ARG A 32 -18.42 -27.38 5.25
C ARG A 32 -19.17 -28.70 5.44
N LYS A 33 -20.37 -28.89 4.85
CA LYS A 33 -21.19 -30.11 5.04
C LYS A 33 -21.04 -31.22 3.98
N LEU A 34 -20.22 -31.02 2.93
CA LEU A 34 -20.07 -32.00 1.83
C LEU A 34 -19.49 -33.36 2.24
N LYS A 35 -18.85 -33.47 3.41
CA LYS A 35 -18.13 -34.69 3.80
C LYS A 35 -19.06 -35.84 4.23
N SER A 36 -20.29 -35.58 4.69
CA SER A 36 -21.13 -36.59 5.33
C SER A 36 -22.27 -37.17 4.47
N LEU A 37 -22.47 -36.72 3.23
CA LEU A 37 -23.71 -37.00 2.48
C LEU A 37 -23.56 -37.95 1.27
N HIS A 38 -22.35 -38.24 0.77
CA HIS A 38 -22.21 -38.99 -0.49
C HIS A 38 -21.09 -40.04 -0.46
N SER A 39 -21.28 -41.12 -1.25
CA SER A 39 -20.30 -42.19 -1.49
C SER A 39 -19.04 -41.66 -2.18
N THR A 40 -17.93 -42.39 -2.08
CA THR A 40 -16.64 -42.02 -2.68
C THR A 40 -16.66 -41.97 -4.20
N HIS A 41 -17.54 -42.73 -4.84
CA HIS A 41 -17.69 -42.79 -6.30
C HIS A 41 -18.39 -41.54 -6.85
N ASP A 42 -19.58 -41.21 -6.33
CA ASP A 42 -20.35 -40.01 -6.71
C ASP A 42 -19.53 -38.72 -6.54
N ARG A 43 -18.65 -38.69 -5.54
CA ARG A 43 -17.78 -37.54 -5.26
C ARG A 43 -16.80 -37.24 -6.39
N ASN A 44 -16.32 -38.25 -7.10
CA ASN A 44 -15.37 -38.04 -8.21
C ASN A 44 -16.10 -37.51 -9.44
N ASP A 45 -17.28 -38.05 -9.74
CA ASP A 45 -18.10 -37.62 -10.88
C ASP A 45 -18.63 -36.19 -10.69
N ILE A 46 -19.00 -35.83 -9.47
CA ILE A 46 -19.36 -34.44 -9.12
C ILE A 46 -18.15 -33.50 -9.30
N ARG A 47 -16.94 -33.93 -8.91
CA ARG A 47 -15.73 -33.09 -8.99
C ARG A 47 -15.26 -32.86 -10.42
N THR A 48 -15.54 -33.78 -11.33
CA THR A 48 -15.18 -33.67 -12.75
C THR A 48 -16.30 -33.07 -13.59
N SER A 49 -17.52 -32.95 -13.05
CA SER A 49 -18.65 -32.32 -13.71
C SER A 49 -18.36 -30.86 -14.09
N THR A 50 -18.65 -30.52 -15.34
CA THR A 50 -18.50 -29.16 -15.90
C THR A 50 -19.28 -28.11 -15.10
N ILE A 51 -20.47 -28.46 -14.62
CA ILE A 51 -21.35 -27.55 -13.86
C ILE A 51 -20.71 -27.20 -12.51
N TYR A 52 -20.20 -28.21 -11.79
CA TYR A 52 -19.52 -28.00 -10.52
C TYR A 52 -18.22 -27.21 -10.71
N LEU A 53 -17.46 -27.47 -11.77
CA LEU A 53 -16.24 -26.74 -12.09
C LEU A 53 -16.51 -25.26 -12.43
N GLU A 54 -17.51 -24.97 -13.27
CA GLU A 54 -17.91 -23.59 -13.59
C GLU A 54 -18.49 -22.88 -12.36
N PHE A 55 -19.27 -23.56 -11.51
CA PHE A 55 -19.74 -23.03 -10.24
C PHE A 55 -18.59 -22.70 -9.28
N MET A 56 -17.63 -23.61 -9.10
CA MET A 56 -16.46 -23.38 -8.25
C MET A 56 -15.54 -22.29 -8.82
N LYS A 57 -15.45 -22.17 -10.14
CA LYS A 57 -14.73 -21.09 -10.83
C LYS A 57 -15.42 -19.75 -10.58
N ALA A 58 -16.73 -19.66 -10.76
CA ALA A 58 -17.52 -18.47 -10.44
C ALA A 58 -17.43 -18.09 -8.96
N LEU A 59 -17.51 -19.07 -8.04
CA LEU A 59 -17.27 -18.86 -6.62
C LEU A 59 -15.87 -18.31 -6.38
N ARG A 60 -14.81 -18.91 -6.94
CA ARG A 60 -13.43 -18.40 -6.79
C ARG A 60 -13.24 -17.01 -7.41
N SER A 61 -13.99 -16.67 -8.46
CA SER A 61 -14.03 -15.32 -9.05
C SER A 61 -14.70 -14.31 -8.12
N GLN A 62 -15.63 -14.74 -7.26
CA GLN A 62 -16.33 -13.92 -6.27
C GLN A 62 -15.73 -14.02 -4.85
N THR A 63 -14.87 -15.00 -4.58
CA THR A 63 -14.25 -15.21 -3.28
C THR A 63 -13.08 -14.25 -3.14
N ILE A 64 -13.14 -13.39 -2.12
CA ILE A 64 -12.01 -12.57 -1.68
C ILE A 64 -10.81 -13.50 -1.48
N GLN A 65 -9.78 -13.36 -2.32
CA GLN A 65 -8.54 -14.12 -2.19
C GLN A 65 -7.97 -13.90 -0.78
N PRO A 66 -7.46 -14.94 -0.10
CA PRO A 66 -6.77 -14.74 1.17
C PRO A 66 -5.69 -13.67 0.97
N THR A 67 -5.76 -12.63 1.80
CA THR A 67 -4.75 -11.57 1.83
C THR A 67 -3.39 -12.21 2.04
N LYS A 68 -2.53 -12.23 1.00
CA LYS A 68 -1.15 -12.70 1.15
C LYS A 68 -0.45 -11.79 2.14
N HIS A 69 -0.15 -12.33 3.32
CA HIS A 69 0.51 -11.60 4.36
C HIS A 69 2.02 -11.70 4.20
N TRP A 70 2.67 -10.57 3.94
CA TRP A 70 4.12 -10.44 3.98
C TRP A 70 4.52 -9.52 5.14
N THR A 71 5.49 -9.97 5.92
CA THR A 71 6.19 -9.15 6.93
C THR A 71 7.47 -8.61 6.32
N TYR A 72 7.59 -7.29 6.26
CA TYR A 72 8.79 -6.60 5.80
C TYR A 72 9.49 -5.95 6.99
N ASN A 73 10.79 -6.19 7.13
CA ASN A 73 11.59 -5.56 8.18
C ASN A 73 12.45 -4.45 7.56
N ILE A 74 12.11 -3.20 7.89
CA ILE A 74 12.86 -2.02 7.43
C ILE A 74 13.98 -1.60 8.38
N SER A 75 14.11 -2.21 9.57
CA SER A 75 15.13 -1.85 10.55
C SER A 75 16.55 -1.83 9.96
N PRO A 76 16.99 -2.81 9.14
CA PRO A 76 18.34 -2.75 8.57
C PRO A 76 18.54 -1.58 7.58
N ALA A 77 17.47 -1.14 6.91
CA ALA A 77 17.50 0.05 6.06
C ALA A 77 17.58 1.33 6.90
N ILE A 78 16.80 1.42 7.98
CA ILE A 78 16.84 2.54 8.93
C ILE A 78 18.23 2.63 9.59
N GLU A 79 18.74 1.52 10.11
CA GLU A 79 20.09 1.43 10.71
C GLU A 79 21.15 1.91 9.73
N SER A 80 21.07 1.50 8.45
CA SER A 80 21.97 2.00 7.42
C SER A 80 21.90 3.51 7.21
N LEU A 81 20.77 4.17 7.44
CA LEU A 81 20.67 5.63 7.33
C LEU A 81 21.19 6.34 8.58
N LEU A 82 21.07 5.69 9.74
CA LEU A 82 21.60 6.18 11.01
C LEU A 82 23.13 6.09 11.05
N THR A 83 23.72 5.00 10.54
CA THR A 83 25.18 4.80 10.50
C THR A 83 25.89 5.77 9.55
N LEU A 84 25.21 6.31 8.54
CA LEU A 84 25.74 7.42 7.74
C LEU A 84 26.02 8.66 8.61
N GLY A 85 25.21 8.88 9.65
CA GLY A 85 25.33 10.03 10.53
C GLY A 85 24.67 11.31 10.00
N PRO A 86 25.07 12.49 10.53
CA PRO A 86 24.47 13.79 10.21
C PRO A 86 24.53 14.17 8.74
N ASN A 87 23.49 14.86 8.26
CA ASN A 87 23.38 15.29 6.85
C ASN A 87 24.49 16.26 6.42
N ILE A 88 25.15 16.93 7.38
CA ILE A 88 26.25 17.85 7.12
C ILE A 88 27.60 17.14 6.93
N THR A 89 27.79 15.95 7.53
CA THR A 89 29.08 15.24 7.53
C THR A 89 29.20 14.23 6.40
N ILE A 90 28.08 13.70 5.90
CA ILE A 90 28.05 12.68 4.85
C ILE A 90 28.43 13.23 3.48
N THR A 91 28.88 12.37 2.57
CA THR A 91 29.17 12.77 1.19
C THR A 91 27.88 13.20 0.46
N GLU A 92 28.01 13.98 -0.60
CA GLU A 92 26.84 14.38 -1.40
C GLU A 92 26.12 13.19 -2.06
N GLU A 93 26.86 12.13 -2.38
CA GLU A 93 26.29 10.88 -2.88
C GLU A 93 25.42 10.22 -1.82
N GLN A 94 25.95 10.06 -0.61
CA GLN A 94 25.22 9.50 0.52
C GLN A 94 24.00 10.37 0.87
N LEU A 95 24.15 11.69 0.83
CA LEU A 95 23.07 12.65 1.05
C LEU A 95 21.98 12.51 0.00
N THR A 96 22.36 12.37 -1.27
CA THR A 96 21.41 12.15 -2.37
C THR A 96 20.64 10.85 -2.20
N VAL A 97 21.33 9.76 -1.85
CA VAL A 97 20.73 8.43 -1.60
C VAL A 97 19.73 8.49 -0.44
N LYS A 98 20.19 9.04 0.70
CA LYS A 98 19.40 9.22 1.91
C LYS A 98 18.15 10.06 1.64
N THR A 99 18.31 11.21 0.97
CA THR A 99 17.21 12.11 0.64
C THR A 99 16.21 11.47 -0.33
N CYS A 100 16.68 10.81 -1.40
CA CYS A 100 15.81 10.09 -2.35
C CYS A 100 14.95 9.05 -1.64
N TRP A 101 15.55 8.24 -0.77
CA TRP A 101 14.83 7.17 -0.07
C TRP A 101 13.85 7.73 0.96
N LEU A 102 14.25 8.71 1.77
CA LEU A 102 13.39 9.34 2.77
C LEU A 102 12.17 10.00 2.14
N LEU A 103 12.34 10.73 1.04
CA LEU A 103 11.21 11.34 0.32
C LEU A 103 10.31 10.30 -0.34
N ALA A 104 10.88 9.23 -0.92
CA ALA A 104 10.10 8.15 -1.51
C ALA A 104 9.25 7.42 -0.47
N MET A 105 9.80 7.16 0.72
CA MET A 105 9.10 6.49 1.81
C MET A 105 8.08 7.40 2.48
N ALA A 106 8.49 8.59 2.93
CA ALA A 106 7.60 9.49 3.68
C ALA A 106 6.51 10.13 2.82
N GLY A 107 6.78 10.36 1.53
CA GLY A 107 5.85 11.02 0.62
C GLY A 107 5.10 10.09 -0.35
N PHE A 108 5.30 8.78 -0.25
CA PHE A 108 4.79 7.81 -1.23
C PHE A 108 5.15 8.19 -2.69
N LEU A 109 6.33 8.81 -2.86
CA LEU A 109 6.77 9.36 -4.13
C LEU A 109 7.36 8.27 -5.03
N ARG A 110 7.02 8.31 -6.31
CA ARG A 110 7.71 7.53 -7.35
C ARG A 110 9.04 8.21 -7.68
N HIS A 111 10.00 7.45 -8.18
CA HIS A 111 11.25 8.01 -8.68
C HIS A 111 11.04 9.04 -9.81
N SER A 112 9.93 8.94 -10.57
CA SER A 112 9.55 9.92 -11.57
C SER A 112 9.18 11.24 -10.92
N ASP A 113 8.43 11.20 -9.82
CA ASP A 113 7.96 12.38 -9.09
C ASP A 113 9.16 13.19 -8.55
N LEU A 114 10.22 12.50 -8.12
CA LEU A 114 11.48 13.09 -7.66
C LEU A 114 12.38 13.62 -8.79
N SER A 115 12.21 13.11 -10.01
CA SER A 115 13.01 13.53 -11.18
C SER A 115 12.46 14.76 -11.89
N LEU A 116 11.22 15.13 -11.58
CA LEU A 116 10.52 16.18 -12.30
C LEU A 116 10.84 17.56 -11.75
N PRO A 117 10.78 18.59 -12.60
CA PRO A 117 10.92 19.97 -12.15
C PRO A 117 9.80 20.35 -11.18
N THR A 118 10.15 21.05 -10.09
CA THR A 118 9.22 21.46 -9.01
C THR A 118 7.97 22.18 -9.53
N TYR A 119 8.05 22.86 -10.68
CA TYR A 119 6.98 23.70 -11.24
C TYR A 119 6.17 23.04 -12.36
N MET A 120 6.44 21.77 -12.71
CA MET A 120 5.68 21.10 -13.76
C MET A 120 5.14 19.75 -13.30
N PRO A 121 3.87 19.71 -12.91
CA PRO A 121 3.24 18.46 -12.55
C PRO A 121 3.11 17.54 -13.77
N PRO A 122 3.54 16.27 -13.67
CA PRO A 122 3.50 15.32 -14.78
C PRO A 122 2.08 14.85 -15.10
N GLU A 123 1.20 14.91 -14.11
CA GLU A 123 -0.12 14.31 -14.16
C GLU A 123 -1.16 15.40 -14.47
N LYS A 124 -1.95 15.15 -15.50
CA LYS A 124 -3.16 15.94 -15.79
C LYS A 124 -4.38 15.14 -15.37
N ARG A 125 -5.32 15.74 -14.64
CA ARG A 125 -6.70 15.23 -14.54
C ARG A 125 -7.63 16.28 -15.10
N ARG A 126 -8.57 15.85 -15.95
CA ARG A 126 -9.53 16.76 -16.62
C ARG A 126 -8.84 17.95 -17.29
N SER A 127 -7.73 17.69 -18.00
CA SER A 127 -6.91 18.69 -18.69
C SER A 127 -6.19 19.72 -17.80
N GLN A 128 -6.28 19.62 -16.47
CA GLN A 128 -5.55 20.47 -15.52
C GLN A 128 -4.34 19.75 -14.92
N ARG A 129 -3.22 20.45 -14.76
CA ARG A 129 -2.01 19.92 -14.10
C ARG A 129 -2.26 19.81 -12.59
N ILE A 130 -1.93 18.67 -11.97
CA ILE A 130 -2.14 18.45 -10.53
C ILE A 130 -0.85 18.65 -9.75
N VAL A 131 -0.78 19.70 -8.95
CA VAL A 131 0.28 19.84 -7.94
C VAL A 131 0.03 18.85 -6.80
N LYS A 132 1.02 18.01 -6.51
CA LYS A 132 0.98 17.06 -5.39
C LYS A 132 1.65 17.69 -4.16
N THR A 133 0.85 18.14 -3.20
CA THR A 133 1.34 18.66 -1.93
C THR A 133 1.44 17.53 -0.91
N ILE A 134 2.64 17.32 -0.36
CA ILE A 134 2.89 16.30 0.67
C ILE A 134 3.23 17.01 1.96
N THR A 135 2.44 16.76 3.00
CA THR A 135 2.69 17.28 4.34
C THR A 135 3.43 16.23 5.14
N THR A 136 4.66 16.54 5.57
CA THR A 136 5.42 15.65 6.46
C THR A 136 5.52 16.30 7.84
N HIS A 137 5.17 15.54 8.87
CA HIS A 137 5.39 15.99 10.26
C HIS A 137 6.84 15.79 10.69
N PRO A 138 7.37 16.64 11.59
CA PRO A 138 8.68 16.46 12.20
C PRO A 138 8.86 15.06 12.79
N HIS A 139 9.98 14.43 12.47
CA HIS A 139 10.38 13.19 13.11
C HIS A 139 11.29 13.51 14.30
N TYR A 140 11.11 12.83 15.44
CA TYR A 140 11.90 13.06 16.66
C TYR A 140 13.41 12.92 16.40
N ASN A 141 13.78 11.95 15.55
CA ASN A 141 15.14 11.79 15.08
C ASN A 141 15.38 12.57 13.79
N LEU A 142 16.15 13.65 13.87
CA LEU A 142 16.50 14.53 12.74
C LEU A 142 17.29 13.82 11.63
N LEU A 143 17.95 12.70 11.92
CA LEU A 143 18.67 11.90 10.92
C LEU A 143 17.73 11.16 9.97
N LEU A 144 16.48 10.93 10.40
CA LEU A 144 15.44 10.26 9.61
C LEU A 144 14.38 11.24 9.11
N TYR A 145 14.49 12.52 9.44
CA TYR A 145 13.50 13.51 9.03
C TYR A 145 13.72 13.90 7.55
N PRO A 146 12.73 13.69 6.66
CA PRO A 146 12.93 13.94 5.23
C PRO A 146 13.23 15.41 4.90
N VAL A 147 12.62 16.35 5.64
CA VAL A 147 12.77 17.79 5.37
C VAL A 147 14.19 18.28 5.70
N THR A 148 14.82 17.81 6.77
CA THR A 148 16.22 18.20 7.08
C THR A 148 17.20 17.61 6.08
N ALA A 149 16.95 16.40 5.56
CA ALA A 149 17.74 15.82 4.47
C ALA A 149 17.54 16.61 3.17
N PHE A 150 16.30 17.00 2.87
CA PHE A 150 15.95 17.83 1.72
C PHE A 150 16.64 19.20 1.76
N GLU A 151 16.56 19.92 2.89
CA GLU A 151 17.20 21.23 3.03
C GLU A 151 18.72 21.15 2.95
N ALA A 152 19.34 20.12 3.54
CA ALA A 152 20.77 19.87 3.39
C ALA A 152 21.19 19.58 1.94
N CYS A 153 20.37 18.80 1.21
CA CYS A 153 20.60 18.53 -0.21
C CYS A 153 20.41 19.81 -1.04
N LYS A 154 19.42 20.65 -0.71
CA LYS A 154 19.20 21.93 -1.35
C LYS A 154 20.38 22.87 -1.17
N SER A 155 20.93 22.98 0.04
CA SER A 155 22.05 23.88 0.34
C SER A 155 23.39 23.40 -0.20
N ARG A 156 23.63 22.09 -0.29
CA ARG A 156 24.93 21.54 -0.74
C ARG A 156 24.97 21.25 -2.24
N ILE A 157 23.89 20.71 -2.80
CA ILE A 157 23.86 20.18 -4.17
C ILE A 157 23.07 21.10 -5.11
N ALA A 158 21.94 21.64 -4.64
CA ALA A 158 21.03 22.46 -5.45
C ALA A 158 21.07 23.96 -5.13
N TYR A 159 22.20 24.46 -4.61
CA TYR A 159 22.32 25.82 -4.07
C TYR A 159 22.07 26.93 -5.11
N SER A 160 22.38 26.66 -6.38
CA SER A 160 22.13 27.58 -7.49
C SER A 160 20.79 27.26 -8.16
N THR A 161 19.93 28.27 -8.33
CA THR A 161 18.72 28.18 -9.17
C THR A 161 19.14 28.00 -10.62
N ARG A 162 19.14 26.76 -11.11
CA ARG A 162 19.35 26.49 -12.54
C ARG A 162 18.02 26.41 -13.24
N ILE A 163 17.80 27.43 -14.06
CA ILE A 163 16.71 27.54 -15.02
C ILE A 163 17.11 26.68 -16.21
N THR A 164 16.44 25.54 -16.38
CA THR A 164 16.44 24.88 -17.69
C THR A 164 15.19 25.36 -18.40
N GLU A 165 15.34 25.92 -19.60
CA GLU A 165 14.19 26.25 -20.43
C GLU A 165 13.43 24.97 -20.77
N HIS A 166 12.10 25.01 -20.65
CA HIS A 166 11.30 23.84 -20.98
C HIS A 166 11.38 23.59 -22.50
N PRO A 167 11.61 22.33 -22.94
CA PRO A 167 11.81 22.02 -24.37
C PRO A 167 10.61 22.41 -25.27
N ILE A 168 9.43 22.60 -24.68
CA ILE A 168 8.20 23.03 -25.36
C ILE A 168 7.77 24.45 -24.93
N PHE A 169 8.31 25.00 -23.83
CA PHE A 169 7.86 26.27 -23.23
C PHE A 169 9.08 27.08 -22.76
N PRO A 170 9.83 27.72 -23.67
CA PRO A 170 11.12 28.33 -23.36
C PRO A 170 11.07 29.35 -22.21
N ASN A 171 9.90 29.97 -21.96
CA ASN A 171 9.69 30.93 -20.88
C ASN A 171 9.42 30.28 -19.48
N GLN A 172 9.40 28.95 -19.36
CA GLN A 172 9.13 28.26 -18.09
C GLN A 172 10.39 27.81 -17.33
N GLN A 173 10.44 28.33 -16.10
CA GLN A 173 11.29 28.04 -14.95
C GLN A 173 11.40 26.56 -14.49
N LEU A 174 12.31 25.71 -15.00
CA LEU A 174 12.44 24.34 -14.45
C LEU A 174 13.55 24.21 -13.41
N HIS A 175 13.17 24.12 -12.13
CA HIS A 175 14.10 23.80 -11.05
C HIS A 175 14.23 22.28 -10.92
N ARG A 176 15.41 21.73 -11.21
CA ARG A 176 15.71 20.33 -10.89
C ARG A 176 16.53 20.20 -9.61
N PHE A 177 15.97 19.45 -8.66
CA PHE A 177 16.49 19.28 -7.32
C PHE A 177 17.71 18.37 -7.28
N PHE A 178 17.56 17.12 -7.71
CA PHE A 178 18.68 16.18 -7.72
C PHE A 178 19.60 16.37 -8.93
N ARG A 179 20.91 16.42 -8.69
CA ARG A 179 21.93 16.74 -9.69
C ARG A 179 23.06 15.73 -9.69
N PHE A 180 23.80 15.69 -10.80
CA PHE A 180 24.99 14.88 -10.92
C PHE A 180 26.12 15.51 -10.10
N ILE A 181 26.84 14.69 -9.33
CA ILE A 181 27.83 15.16 -8.36
C ILE A 181 29.06 15.72 -9.08
N GLN A 182 29.54 15.03 -10.12
CA GLN A 182 30.66 15.50 -10.95
C GLN A 182 30.29 16.66 -11.88
N GLY A 183 29.01 17.04 -11.90
CA GLY A 183 28.51 18.09 -12.79
C GLY A 183 27.16 18.57 -12.32
N TYR A 184 27.16 19.50 -11.35
CA TYR A 184 25.94 20.13 -10.81
C TYR A 184 25.10 20.88 -11.85
N ARG A 185 25.57 20.92 -13.10
CA ARG A 185 24.87 21.43 -14.28
C ARG A 185 23.83 20.45 -14.80
N ILE A 186 24.08 19.15 -14.63
CA ILE A 186 23.26 18.07 -15.18
C ILE A 186 22.43 17.51 -14.06
N SER A 187 21.16 17.43 -14.34
CA SER A 187 20.16 16.99 -13.40
C SER A 187 19.89 15.49 -13.56
N ILE A 188 19.69 14.74 -12.48
CA ILE A 188 19.54 13.27 -12.61
C ILE A 188 18.14 12.90 -13.10
N GLY A 189 18.08 11.86 -13.93
CA GLY A 189 16.82 11.30 -14.44
C GLY A 189 16.19 10.28 -13.47
N ALA A 190 14.93 9.92 -13.73
CA ALA A 190 14.15 8.97 -12.94
C ALA A 190 14.84 7.62 -12.74
N GLU A 191 15.55 7.13 -13.76
CA GLU A 191 16.29 5.86 -13.69
C GLU A 191 17.41 5.91 -12.64
N ARG A 192 18.22 6.97 -12.65
CA ARG A 192 19.28 7.14 -11.66
C ARG A 192 18.70 7.30 -10.25
N ILE A 193 17.60 8.05 -10.09
CA ILE A 193 16.89 8.15 -8.80
C ILE A 193 16.40 6.77 -8.34
N SER A 194 15.83 5.97 -9.25
CA SER A 194 15.42 4.59 -8.95
C SER A 194 16.60 3.77 -8.43
N HIS A 195 17.77 3.88 -9.06
CA HIS A 195 18.99 3.24 -8.58
C HIS A 195 19.40 3.74 -7.19
N ARG A 196 19.35 5.05 -6.92
CA ARG A 196 19.65 5.62 -5.59
C ARG A 196 18.72 5.08 -4.50
N ILE A 197 17.42 4.99 -4.78
CA ILE A 197 16.44 4.39 -3.85
C ILE A 197 16.76 2.91 -3.62
N LYS A 198 17.11 2.16 -4.67
CA LYS A 198 17.45 0.73 -4.59
C LYS A 198 18.65 0.44 -3.66
N GLN A 199 19.63 1.34 -3.59
CA GLN A 199 20.81 1.19 -2.73
C GLN A 199 20.46 1.03 -1.23
N ILE A 200 19.34 1.59 -0.79
CA ILE A 200 18.83 1.40 0.58
C ILE A 200 17.77 0.29 0.62
N MET A 201 16.89 0.22 -0.38
CA MET A 201 15.82 -0.79 -0.42
C MET A 201 16.32 -2.23 -0.40
N VAL A 202 17.52 -2.51 -0.94
CA VAL A 202 18.13 -3.86 -0.89
C VAL A 202 18.35 -4.38 0.53
N ARG A 203 18.44 -3.48 1.52
CA ARG A 203 18.63 -3.83 2.94
C ARG A 203 17.33 -4.20 3.64
N VAL A 204 16.17 -3.95 3.03
CA VAL A 204 14.88 -4.31 3.63
C VAL A 204 14.76 -5.83 3.61
N ALA A 205 14.61 -6.44 4.79
CA ALA A 205 14.45 -7.88 4.86
C ALA A 205 13.03 -8.27 4.42
N LYS A 206 12.94 -9.29 3.57
CA LYS A 206 11.68 -9.80 3.04
C LYS A 206 11.69 -11.34 2.94
N PRO A 207 10.51 -12.00 3.03
CA PRO A 207 10.38 -13.42 2.74
C PRO A 207 10.78 -13.75 1.30
N ALA A 208 11.29 -14.96 1.06
CA ALA A 208 11.76 -15.40 -0.27
C ALA A 208 10.67 -15.29 -1.35
N GLN A 209 9.41 -15.55 -0.98
CA GLN A 209 8.26 -15.54 -1.89
C GLN A 209 7.63 -14.14 -2.04
N ALA A 210 8.11 -13.13 -1.29
CA ALA A 210 7.52 -11.81 -1.30
C ALA A 210 7.87 -11.04 -2.60
N PRO A 211 6.93 -10.21 -3.11
CA PRO A 211 7.12 -9.48 -4.35
C PRO A 211 8.31 -8.50 -4.33
N VAL A 212 8.65 -7.95 -5.49
CA VAL A 212 9.68 -6.91 -5.61
C VAL A 212 9.23 -5.66 -4.87
N LEU A 213 10.09 -5.18 -3.98
CA LEU A 213 9.81 -4.01 -3.16
C LEU A 213 10.02 -2.72 -3.94
N LYS A 214 8.97 -1.90 -4.01
CA LYS A 214 9.06 -0.48 -4.40
C LYS A 214 8.81 0.36 -3.15
N ALA A 215 9.65 1.38 -2.93
CA ALA A 215 9.58 2.24 -1.74
C ALA A 215 8.17 2.77 -1.48
N ARG A 216 7.50 3.30 -2.51
CA ARG A 216 6.11 3.79 -2.43
C ARG A 216 5.12 2.74 -1.90
N GLY A 217 5.14 1.51 -2.46
CA GLY A 217 4.24 0.45 -2.04
C GLY A 217 4.55 -0.06 -0.63
N LEU A 218 5.84 -0.20 -0.32
CA LEU A 218 6.31 -0.60 1.01
C LEU A 218 5.87 0.40 2.08
N ALA A 219 6.13 1.70 1.86
CA ALA A 219 5.77 2.73 2.82
C ALA A 219 4.26 2.79 3.08
N ALA A 220 3.46 2.67 2.02
CA ALA A 220 2.01 2.62 2.14
C ALA A 220 1.51 1.38 2.90
N THR A 221 2.13 0.23 2.64
CA THR A 221 1.83 -1.02 3.35
C THR A 221 2.16 -0.90 4.83
N LEU A 222 3.32 -0.33 5.16
CA LEU A 222 3.72 -0.10 6.55
C LEU A 222 2.80 0.89 7.25
N ALA A 223 2.35 1.94 6.56
CA ALA A 223 1.37 2.88 7.10
C ALA A 223 0.03 2.19 7.41
N ALA A 224 -0.45 1.33 6.50
CA ALA A 224 -1.66 0.53 6.73
C ALA A 224 -1.49 -0.43 7.93
N GLN A 225 -0.34 -1.10 8.04
CA GLN A 225 -0.01 -1.98 9.16
C GLN A 225 0.13 -1.23 10.49
N ALA A 226 0.52 0.04 10.46
CA ALA A 226 0.54 0.93 11.61
C ALA A 226 -0.85 1.48 12.00
N GLY A 227 -1.91 1.12 11.26
CA GLY A 227 -3.29 1.53 11.53
C GLY A 227 -3.69 2.87 10.93
N VAL A 228 -2.91 3.44 10.00
CA VAL A 228 -3.34 4.64 9.26
C VAL A 228 -4.53 4.28 8.38
N SER A 229 -5.58 5.12 8.38
CA SER A 229 -6.79 4.86 7.57
C SER A 229 -6.46 4.80 6.08
N VAL A 230 -7.14 3.89 5.37
CA VAL A 230 -6.93 3.70 3.92
C VAL A 230 -7.18 5.01 3.16
N ASP A 231 -8.19 5.79 3.55
CA ASP A 231 -8.48 7.10 2.93
C ASP A 231 -7.31 8.08 3.06
N ASN A 232 -6.66 8.13 4.22
CA ASN A 232 -5.49 9.00 4.42
C ASN A 232 -4.29 8.52 3.60
N ILE A 233 -4.08 7.21 3.49
CA ILE A 233 -3.01 6.64 2.67
C ILE A 233 -3.27 6.92 1.19
N VAL A 234 -4.53 6.80 0.74
CA VAL A 234 -4.97 7.10 -0.63
C VAL A 234 -4.80 8.57 -0.99
N ALA A 235 -5.22 9.47 -0.09
CA ALA A 235 -5.02 10.90 -0.26
C ALA A 235 -3.52 11.25 -0.31
N HIS A 236 -2.72 10.75 0.63
CA HIS A 236 -1.27 11.02 0.70
C HIS A 236 -0.50 10.45 -0.50
N GLY A 237 -0.91 9.28 -0.98
CA GLY A 237 -0.35 8.63 -2.15
C GLY A 237 -0.82 9.23 -3.48
N PHE A 238 -1.84 10.09 -3.48
CA PHE A 238 -2.51 10.57 -4.69
C PHE A 238 -3.06 9.44 -5.58
N TRP A 239 -3.52 8.33 -4.98
CA TRP A 239 -4.17 7.29 -5.77
C TRP A 239 -5.60 7.71 -6.14
N PRO A 240 -6.11 7.28 -7.31
CA PRO A 240 -7.46 7.59 -7.76
C PRO A 240 -8.57 6.89 -6.95
N SER A 241 -8.30 5.75 -6.30
CA SER A 241 -9.27 5.04 -5.46
C SER A 241 -8.57 4.09 -4.47
N CYS A 242 -9.31 3.64 -3.46
CA CYS A 242 -8.90 2.59 -2.51
C CYS A 242 -8.61 1.27 -3.23
N ASP A 243 -9.46 0.87 -4.20
CA ASP A 243 -9.24 -0.37 -4.97
C ASP A 243 -7.90 -0.37 -5.69
N ILE A 244 -7.53 0.76 -6.30
CA ILE A 244 -6.26 0.89 -7.01
C ILE A 244 -5.09 0.80 -6.04
N PHE A 245 -5.22 1.36 -4.84
CA PHE A 245 -4.22 1.18 -3.79
C PHE A 245 -4.10 -0.30 -3.39
N GLU A 246 -5.19 -0.95 -3.02
CA GLU A 246 -5.20 -2.31 -2.49
C GLU A 246 -4.68 -3.34 -3.50
N HIS A 247 -5.06 -3.20 -4.76
CA HIS A 247 -4.72 -4.19 -5.80
C HIS A 247 -3.32 -4.02 -6.37
N TYR A 248 -2.79 -2.79 -6.44
CA TYR A 248 -1.53 -2.50 -7.14
C TYR A 248 -0.38 -2.00 -6.25
N TYR A 249 -0.67 -1.50 -5.05
CA TYR A 249 0.34 -0.85 -4.19
C TYR A 249 0.43 -1.44 -2.79
N CYS A 250 -0.68 -1.92 -2.24
CA CYS A 250 -0.69 -2.62 -0.96
C CYS A 250 -0.02 -3.99 -1.14
N LEU A 251 1.13 -4.16 -0.51
CA LEU A 251 1.92 -5.39 -0.62
C LEU A 251 1.38 -6.47 0.32
N SER A 252 0.74 -6.09 1.41
CA SER A 252 0.24 -6.99 2.46
C SER A 252 -0.99 -6.36 3.10
N SER A 253 -2.13 -7.04 3.02
CA SER A 253 -3.43 -6.55 3.46
C SER A 253 -3.85 -7.05 4.85
N ALA A 254 -2.89 -7.46 5.68
CA ALA A 254 -3.19 -7.74 7.09
C ALA A 254 -3.50 -6.42 7.81
N THR A 255 -4.79 -6.14 7.99
CA THR A 255 -5.25 -5.16 8.95
C THR A 255 -4.99 -5.69 10.35
N SER A 256 -4.21 -4.96 11.17
CA SER A 256 -4.11 -5.24 12.60
C SER A 256 -5.39 -4.79 13.30
N THR A 257 -6.50 -5.43 12.99
CA THR A 257 -7.75 -5.22 13.70
C THR A 257 -7.68 -6.09 14.94
N LYS A 258 -7.30 -5.49 16.08
CA LYS A 258 -7.58 -6.05 17.41
C LYS A 258 -9.11 -6.02 17.61
N PHE A 259 -9.85 -6.81 16.84
CA PHE A 259 -11.30 -6.88 16.88
C PHE A 259 -11.81 -7.23 18.28
N SER A 260 -11.03 -7.98 19.06
CA SER A 260 -11.32 -8.27 20.45
C SER A 260 -11.45 -7.01 21.31
N VAL A 261 -10.59 -6.00 21.13
CA VAL A 261 -10.66 -4.75 21.91
C VAL A 261 -11.87 -3.90 21.47
N SER A 262 -12.14 -3.81 20.17
CA SER A 262 -13.25 -2.98 19.66
C SER A 262 -14.64 -3.61 19.84
N SER A 263 -14.75 -4.94 19.99
CA SER A 263 -16.03 -5.64 20.16
C SER A 263 -16.29 -6.13 21.59
N LEU A 264 -15.26 -6.42 22.40
CA LEU A 264 -15.43 -6.99 23.74
C LEU A 264 -15.23 -5.97 24.89
N ASP A 265 -14.55 -4.83 24.67
CA ASP A 265 -14.44 -3.76 25.70
C ASP A 265 -15.69 -2.86 25.78
N GLN A 266 -16.80 -3.24 25.13
CA GLN A 266 -18.12 -2.65 25.33
C GLN A 266 -18.77 -3.08 26.66
N GLN A 267 -18.01 -3.57 27.65
CA GLN A 267 -18.56 -3.78 28.99
C GLN A 267 -18.81 -2.42 29.68
N PRO A 268 -19.99 -2.23 30.31
CA PRO A 268 -20.36 -0.95 30.89
C PRO A 268 -19.38 -0.57 31.99
N ARG A 269 -18.79 0.62 31.86
CA ARG A 269 -17.99 1.25 32.91
C ARG A 269 -18.77 1.17 34.21
N LEU A 270 -18.18 0.50 35.21
CA LEU A 270 -18.70 0.50 36.57
C LEU A 270 -18.95 1.94 37.01
N ARG A 271 -20.13 2.12 37.59
CA ARG A 271 -20.78 3.37 37.99
C ARG A 271 -19.81 4.40 38.58
N LEU A 272 -19.97 5.66 38.17
CA LEU A 272 -19.54 6.80 38.97
C LEU A 272 -20.16 6.68 40.38
N THR A 273 -19.35 6.39 41.38
CA THR A 273 -19.66 6.73 42.76
C THR A 273 -19.51 8.25 42.89
N LYS A 274 -20.65 8.95 42.95
CA LYS A 274 -20.71 10.28 43.57
C LYS A 274 -20.39 10.09 45.06
N CYS A 275 -19.23 10.54 45.50
CA CYS A 275 -19.03 10.90 46.89
C CYS A 275 -19.54 12.33 47.08
N ASN A 276 -20.67 12.48 47.75
CA ASN A 276 -21.01 13.76 48.37
C ASN A 276 -20.16 13.88 49.64
N VAL A 277 -19.32 14.91 49.68
CA VAL A 277 -18.69 15.34 50.92
C VAL A 277 -19.64 16.35 51.58
N MET A 278 -19.97 16.09 52.83
CA MET A 278 -20.41 17.11 53.79
C MET A 278 -19.35 17.16 54.88
#